data_AF-S7PQI7-F1
#
_entry.id   AF-S7PQI7-F1
#
_cell.length_a   1.000
_cell.length_b   1.000
_cell.length_c   1.000
_cell.angle_alpha   90.00
_cell.angle_beta   90.00
_cell.angle_gamma   90.00
#
_symmetry.space_group_name_H-M   'P 1'
#
loop_
_entity.id
_entity.type
_entity.pdbx_description
1 polymer ?
#
loop_
_entity_poly.entity_id
_entity_poly.type
_entity_poly.pdbx_seq_one_letter_code
_entity_poly.pdbx_strand_id
1 'polypeptide(L)'
;MTEVNAPAVDNMRRLSDQIPAECLCDIFRSLVADGYSDSLLAATHVCRFWRYVALGDATLWRRPSNCNPCLLEEILPRSKNYTLDLVIDQRYSPEGLNPSPPDNPIADPQLGLLWSGAVMVKLGNIRRARSLVIDANADAIIKLAALAEYNGLARPAPHLESLKIVFSEVLGPFNLQLPFLGGIVPKLRHLSLHEYSLHYSNHTFLFSNLRSLELSCRSTHCHRLVK
;
A
#
# COMPACT_ATOMS: atom_id res chain seq x y z
N MET A 1 11.86 32.29 -26.18
CA MET A 1 12.57 31.05 -26.56
C MET A 1 13.97 31.14 -25.99
N THR A 2 14.19 30.61 -24.80
CA THR A 2 15.49 30.61 -24.12
C THR A 2 16.25 29.36 -24.54
N GLU A 3 17.34 29.56 -25.31
CA GLU A 3 18.33 28.53 -25.58
C GLU A 3 18.94 28.04 -24.27
N VAL A 4 18.65 26.78 -23.93
CA VAL A 4 19.32 26.10 -22.83
C VAL A 4 20.74 25.77 -23.29
N ASN A 5 21.72 26.40 -22.65
CA ASN A 5 23.15 26.23 -22.87
C ASN A 5 23.57 24.74 -22.94
N ALA A 6 23.90 24.26 -24.14
CA ALA A 6 24.40 22.91 -24.41
C ALA A 6 25.56 22.43 -23.48
N PRO A 7 26.56 23.25 -23.07
CA PRO A 7 27.65 22.78 -22.21
C PRO A 7 27.21 22.50 -20.76
N ALA A 8 26.15 23.14 -20.27
CA ALA A 8 25.65 22.90 -18.91
C ALA A 8 24.95 21.54 -18.80
N VAL A 9 24.23 21.13 -19.84
CA VAL A 9 23.55 19.83 -19.92
C VAL A 9 24.56 18.68 -20.01
N ASP A 10 25.65 18.87 -20.74
CA ASP A 10 26.69 17.86 -20.91
C ASP A 10 27.53 17.67 -19.62
N ASN A 11 27.77 18.76 -18.88
CA ASN A 11 28.41 18.70 -17.56
C ASN A 11 27.52 18.02 -16.51
N MET A 12 26.20 18.24 -16.53
CA MET A 12 25.27 17.52 -15.63
C MET A 12 25.22 16.01 -15.91
N ARG A 13 25.27 15.60 -17.19
CA ARG A 13 25.34 14.18 -17.57
C ARG A 13 26.64 13.53 -17.09
N ARG A 14 27.77 14.23 -17.16
CA ARG A 14 29.06 13.72 -16.65
C ARG A 14 29.08 13.59 -15.13
N LEU A 15 28.40 14.47 -14.40
CA LEU A 15 28.28 14.40 -12.94
C LEU A 15 27.38 13.24 -12.50
N SER A 16 26.31 12.92 -13.24
CA SER A 16 25.41 11.82 -12.88
C SER A 16 26.07 10.44 -12.95
N ASP A 17 27.09 10.28 -13.79
CA ASP A 17 27.82 9.03 -14.00
C ASP A 17 29.01 8.84 -13.03
N GLN A 18 29.36 9.87 -12.24
CA GLN A 18 30.44 9.81 -11.26
C GLN A 18 29.97 9.48 -9.83
N ILE A 19 28.67 9.46 -9.59
CA ILE A 19 28.12 9.13 -8.28
C ILE A 19 28.27 7.61 -8.07
N PRO A 20 28.93 7.15 -6.98
CA PRO A 20 29.02 5.73 -6.67
C PRO A 20 27.64 5.09 -6.48
N ALA A 21 27.54 3.78 -6.75
CA ALA A 21 26.28 3.05 -6.64
C ALA A 21 25.69 3.12 -5.23
N GLU A 22 26.54 3.16 -4.20
CA GLU A 22 26.14 3.28 -2.79
C GLU A 22 25.41 4.60 -2.52
N CYS A 23 25.97 5.72 -3.01
CA CYS A 23 25.35 7.04 -2.88
C CYS A 23 24.03 7.12 -3.65
N LEU A 24 23.95 6.49 -4.83
CA LEU A 24 22.68 6.38 -5.56
C LEU A 24 21.64 5.55 -4.79
N CYS A 25 22.04 4.46 -4.15
CA CYS A 25 21.14 3.68 -3.29
C CYS A 25 20.58 4.54 -2.15
N ASP A 26 21.41 5.38 -1.53
CA ASP A 26 20.97 6.26 -0.44
C ASP A 26 20.03 7.37 -0.93
N ILE A 27 20.30 7.93 -2.11
CA ILE A 27 19.37 8.86 -2.78
C ILE A 27 18.04 8.16 -3.07
N PHE A 28 18.06 6.95 -3.63
CA PHE A 28 16.84 6.20 -3.94
C PHE A 28 16.05 5.85 -2.68
N ARG A 29 16.72 5.44 -1.60
CA ARG A 29 16.07 5.22 -0.30
C ARG A 29 15.43 6.50 0.24
N SER A 30 16.07 7.65 0.04
CA SER A 30 15.53 8.94 0.44
C SER A 30 14.33 9.37 -0.42
N LEU A 31 14.35 9.07 -1.72
CA LEU A 31 13.21 9.31 -2.63
C LEU A 31 12.01 8.43 -2.28
N VAL A 32 12.25 7.20 -1.83
CA VAL A 32 11.20 6.28 -1.42
C VAL A 32 10.72 6.54 -0.01
N ALA A 33 11.61 6.91 0.93
CA ALA A 33 11.37 7.13 2.36
C ALA A 33 10.04 6.55 2.88
N ASP A 34 8.96 7.34 2.83
CA ASP A 34 7.60 6.94 3.24
C ASP A 34 6.60 6.77 2.06
N GLY A 35 7.03 7.12 0.85
CA GLY A 35 6.28 7.08 -0.40
C GLY A 35 6.22 5.68 -1.05
N TYR A 36 5.80 5.65 -2.32
CA TYR A 36 5.68 4.43 -3.11
C TYR A 36 6.85 4.27 -4.08
N SER A 37 7.10 3.04 -4.50
CA SER A 37 8.18 2.71 -5.44
C SER A 37 8.04 3.38 -6.81
N ASP A 38 6.88 3.96 -7.14
CA ASP A 38 6.66 4.71 -8.39
C ASP A 38 7.42 6.05 -8.42
N SER A 39 7.77 6.60 -7.25
CA SER A 39 8.63 7.78 -7.12
C SER A 39 10.03 7.55 -7.70
N LEU A 40 10.45 6.28 -7.81
CA LEU A 40 11.71 5.90 -8.44
C LEU A 40 11.66 5.94 -9.97
N LEU A 41 10.48 6.00 -10.59
CA LEU A 41 10.37 5.99 -12.05
C LEU A 41 11.18 7.13 -12.66
N ALA A 42 11.02 8.35 -12.14
CA ALA A 42 11.82 9.49 -12.60
C ALA A 42 13.33 9.23 -12.48
N ALA A 43 13.78 8.67 -11.34
CA ALA A 43 15.18 8.33 -11.11
C ALA A 43 15.70 7.26 -12.09
N THR A 44 14.88 6.24 -12.42
CA THR A 44 15.23 5.20 -13.39
C THR A 44 15.28 5.68 -14.85
N HIS A 45 14.87 6.91 -15.12
CA HIS A 45 14.90 7.54 -16.44
C HIS A 45 16.02 8.60 -16.58
N VAL A 46 16.81 8.88 -15.53
CA VAL A 46 17.93 9.84 -15.59
C VAL A 46 19.04 9.36 -16.52
N CYS A 47 19.62 8.20 -16.25
CA CYS A 47 20.60 7.54 -17.13
C CYS A 47 20.58 6.02 -16.97
N ARG A 48 21.31 5.30 -17.85
CA ARG A 48 21.38 3.83 -17.81
C ARG A 48 21.96 3.30 -16.50
N PHE A 49 22.95 3.98 -15.93
CA PHE A 49 23.58 3.57 -14.68
C PHE A 49 22.61 3.68 -13.50
N TRP A 50 21.87 4.79 -13.38
CA TRP A 50 20.85 4.96 -12.33
C TRP A 50 19.78 3.89 -12.43
N ARG A 51 19.31 3.59 -13.64
CA ARG A 51 18.37 2.49 -13.88
C ARG A 51 18.94 1.14 -13.43
N TYR A 52 20.19 0.84 -13.79
CA TYR A 52 20.86 -0.40 -13.40
C TYR A 52 20.94 -0.54 -11.88
N VAL A 53 21.38 0.51 -11.17
CA VAL A 53 21.48 0.52 -9.70
C VAL A 53 20.10 0.35 -9.06
N ALA A 54 19.10 1.11 -9.49
CA ALA A 54 17.75 1.04 -8.93
C ALA A 54 17.10 -0.34 -9.13
N LEU A 55 17.26 -0.95 -10.31
CA LEU A 55 16.73 -2.29 -10.59
C LEU A 55 17.52 -3.40 -9.88
N GLY A 56 18.77 -3.16 -9.51
CA GLY A 56 19.62 -4.08 -8.76
C GLY A 56 19.16 -4.30 -7.32
N ASP A 57 18.68 -3.24 -6.66
CA ASP A 57 18.22 -3.26 -5.27
C ASP A 57 16.70 -3.54 -5.18
N ALA A 58 16.34 -4.79 -4.86
CA ALA A 58 14.95 -5.21 -4.69
C ALA A 58 14.24 -4.54 -3.51
N THR A 59 14.99 -4.03 -2.53
CA THR A 59 14.41 -3.44 -1.31
C THR A 59 13.69 -2.11 -1.58
N LEU A 60 14.10 -1.43 -2.66
CA LEU A 60 13.50 -0.20 -3.18
C LEU A 60 12.09 -0.41 -3.75
N TRP A 61 11.74 -1.65 -4.13
CA TRP A 61 10.49 -1.96 -4.82
C TRP A 61 9.44 -2.61 -3.92
N ARG A 62 9.68 -2.68 -2.59
CA ARG A 62 8.83 -3.40 -1.63
C ARG A 62 7.47 -2.75 -1.36
N ARG A 63 7.32 -1.45 -1.65
CA ARG A 63 6.11 -0.66 -1.36
C ARG A 63 5.47 -0.15 -2.65
N PRO A 64 4.78 -1.03 -3.40
CA PRO A 64 4.35 -0.70 -4.75
C PRO A 64 3.13 0.26 -4.75
N SER A 65 2.99 1.03 -5.84
CA SER A 65 1.98 2.10 -6.02
C SER A 65 0.54 1.66 -5.71
N ASN A 66 -0.34 2.61 -5.37
CA ASN A 66 -1.72 2.32 -4.96
C ASN A 66 -2.76 2.26 -6.08
N CYS A 67 -2.52 2.91 -7.21
CA CYS A 67 -3.61 3.26 -8.12
C CYS A 67 -3.47 2.70 -9.54
N ASN A 68 -2.32 2.17 -9.94
CA ASN A 68 -2.10 1.72 -11.31
C ASN A 68 -1.73 0.23 -11.39
N PRO A 69 -2.64 -0.65 -11.88
CA PRO A 69 -2.40 -2.08 -11.96
C PRO A 69 -1.29 -2.46 -12.95
N CYS A 70 -1.19 -1.78 -14.11
CA CYS A 70 -0.11 -2.04 -15.07
C CYS A 70 1.25 -1.71 -14.46
N LEU A 71 1.33 -0.62 -13.70
CA LEU A 71 2.56 -0.27 -13.00
C LEU A 71 2.89 -1.26 -11.87
N LEU A 72 1.88 -1.80 -11.18
CA LEU A 72 2.08 -2.87 -10.21
C LEU A 72 2.68 -4.13 -10.87
N GLU A 73 2.20 -4.50 -12.05
CA GLU A 73 2.73 -5.63 -12.82
C GLU A 73 4.20 -5.42 -13.22
N GLU A 74 4.65 -4.17 -13.38
CA GLU A 74 6.07 -3.88 -13.60
C GLU A 74 6.90 -3.81 -12.32
N ILE A 75 6.34 -3.28 -11.22
CA ILE A 75 7.06 -3.07 -9.95
C ILE A 75 7.20 -4.37 -9.16
N LEU A 76 6.16 -5.20 -9.13
CA LEU A 76 6.14 -6.42 -8.33
C LEU A 76 7.26 -7.41 -8.73
N PRO A 77 7.57 -7.64 -10.02
CA PRO A 77 8.73 -8.44 -10.42
C PRO A 77 10.07 -7.85 -9.93
N ARG A 78 10.20 -6.51 -9.86
CA ARG A 78 11.43 -5.83 -9.41
C ARG A 78 11.71 -6.07 -7.92
N SER A 79 10.65 -6.26 -7.13
CA SER A 79 10.77 -6.66 -5.72
C SER A 79 11.19 -8.14 -5.52
N LYS A 80 11.34 -8.92 -6.60
CA LYS A 80 11.79 -10.33 -6.57
C LYS A 80 10.97 -11.16 -5.57
N ASN A 81 11.63 -11.88 -4.67
CA ASN A 81 11.00 -12.67 -3.61
C ASN A 81 10.99 -11.95 -2.24
N TYR A 82 11.25 -10.63 -2.21
CA TYR A 82 11.18 -9.89 -0.96
C TYR A 82 9.74 -9.78 -0.46
N THR A 83 9.62 -9.57 0.85
CA THR A 83 8.36 -9.22 1.47
C THR A 83 7.91 -7.82 1.07
N LEU A 84 6.59 -7.62 1.06
CA LEU A 84 5.94 -6.41 0.55
C LEU A 84 5.28 -5.60 1.67
N ASP A 85 5.34 -4.29 1.54
CA ASP A 85 4.60 -3.34 2.35
C ASP A 85 3.41 -2.84 1.52
N LEU A 86 2.27 -3.52 1.66
CA LEU A 86 1.08 -3.25 0.87
C LEU A 86 0.23 -2.16 1.54
N VAL A 87 -0.26 -1.23 0.73
CA VAL A 87 -1.23 -0.22 1.14
C VAL A 87 -2.42 -0.29 0.21
N ILE A 88 -3.62 -0.35 0.79
CA ILE A 88 -4.91 -0.21 0.12
C ILE A 88 -5.49 1.09 0.64
N ASP A 89 -5.60 2.09 -0.23
CA ASP A 89 -6.04 3.44 0.15
C ASP A 89 -7.23 3.83 -0.74
N GLN A 90 -8.38 4.06 -0.11
CA GLN A 90 -9.63 4.40 -0.79
C GLN A 90 -9.64 5.85 -1.27
N ARG A 91 -8.72 6.73 -0.86
CA ARG A 91 -8.64 8.09 -1.44
C ARG A 91 -8.40 8.07 -2.96
N TYR A 92 -7.94 6.94 -3.48
CA TYR A 92 -7.77 6.68 -4.91
C TYR A 92 -8.95 5.92 -5.55
N SER A 93 -10.01 5.63 -4.81
CA SER A 93 -11.26 5.11 -5.37
C SER A 93 -12.10 6.27 -5.93
N PRO A 94 -13.00 5.99 -6.89
CA PRO A 94 -13.93 7.01 -7.41
C PRO A 94 -14.83 7.61 -6.34
N GLU A 95 -15.06 6.88 -5.25
CA GLU A 95 -15.91 7.27 -4.12
C GLU A 95 -15.13 8.13 -3.10
N GLY A 96 -13.81 7.94 -3.00
CA GLY A 96 -12.93 8.69 -2.08
C GLY A 96 -12.42 10.02 -2.65
N LEU A 97 -12.46 10.19 -3.97
CA LEU A 97 -12.48 11.51 -4.59
C LEU A 97 -13.87 12.07 -4.29
N ASN A 98 -13.97 13.12 -3.45
CA ASN A 98 -15.23 13.80 -3.13
C ASN A 98 -16.16 13.82 -4.35
N PRO A 99 -17.48 13.57 -4.20
CA PRO A 99 -18.40 13.78 -5.31
C PRO A 99 -18.12 15.17 -5.84
N SER A 100 -17.64 15.23 -7.07
CA SER A 100 -17.45 16.50 -7.73
C SER A 100 -18.79 17.24 -7.66
N PRO A 101 -18.79 18.59 -7.60
CA PRO A 101 -20.03 19.37 -7.63
C PRO A 101 -20.98 18.78 -8.68
N PRO A 102 -22.31 18.77 -8.44
CA PRO A 102 -23.30 18.08 -9.28
C PRO A 102 -23.25 18.41 -10.78
N ASP A 103 -22.47 19.41 -11.17
CA ASP A 103 -22.24 19.88 -12.54
C ASP A 103 -20.98 19.30 -13.22
N ASN A 104 -20.20 18.42 -12.57
CA ASN A 104 -19.06 17.75 -13.22
C ASN A 104 -19.37 16.25 -13.45
N PRO A 105 -19.81 15.85 -14.65
CA PRO A 105 -20.37 14.53 -14.95
C PRO A 105 -19.31 13.43 -15.16
N ILE A 106 -18.10 13.60 -14.62
CA ILE A 106 -16.99 12.67 -14.87
C ILE A 106 -16.41 12.20 -13.53
N ALA A 107 -17.20 11.43 -12.78
CA ALA A 107 -16.58 10.35 -12.01
C ALA A 107 -16.02 9.38 -13.05
N ASP A 108 -14.75 9.55 -13.43
CA ASP A 108 -14.13 8.76 -14.49
C ASP A 108 -14.27 7.26 -14.17
N PRO A 109 -15.11 6.51 -14.90
CA PRO A 109 -15.33 5.09 -14.64
C PRO A 109 -14.03 4.28 -14.72
N GLN A 110 -13.03 4.79 -15.45
CA GLN A 110 -11.72 4.16 -15.58
C GLN A 110 -10.94 4.18 -14.26
N LEU A 111 -11.05 5.23 -13.44
CA LEU A 111 -10.35 5.30 -12.15
C LEU A 111 -10.82 4.19 -11.18
N GLY A 112 -12.11 3.82 -11.23
CA GLY A 112 -12.66 2.73 -10.42
C GLY A 112 -12.16 1.36 -10.84
N LEU A 113 -12.05 1.15 -12.15
CA LEU A 113 -11.46 -0.06 -12.72
C LEU A 113 -9.97 -0.17 -12.41
N LEU A 114 -9.25 0.95 -12.40
CA LEU A 114 -7.82 0.98 -12.06
C LEU A 114 -7.59 0.68 -10.57
N TRP A 115 -8.38 1.28 -9.66
CA TRP A 115 -8.27 0.99 -8.23
C TRP A 115 -8.60 -0.47 -7.91
N SER A 116 -9.73 -0.98 -8.40
CA SER A 116 -10.11 -2.38 -8.19
C SER A 116 -9.05 -3.33 -8.75
N GLY A 117 -8.58 -3.10 -9.98
CA GLY A 117 -7.47 -3.85 -10.56
C GLY A 117 -6.20 -3.80 -9.70
N ALA A 118 -5.82 -2.62 -9.20
CA ALA A 118 -4.65 -2.46 -8.35
C ALA A 118 -4.78 -3.23 -7.03
N VAL A 119 -5.94 -3.17 -6.38
CA VAL A 119 -6.19 -3.93 -5.15
C VAL A 119 -6.14 -5.44 -5.42
N MET A 120 -6.71 -5.90 -6.54
CA MET A 120 -6.66 -7.31 -6.92
C MET A 120 -5.22 -7.81 -7.09
N VAL A 121 -4.37 -7.03 -7.75
CA VAL A 121 -2.95 -7.35 -7.91
C VAL A 121 -2.23 -7.40 -6.54
N LYS A 122 -2.53 -6.47 -5.62
CA LYS A 122 -1.96 -6.47 -4.26
C LYS A 122 -2.42 -7.69 -3.45
N LEU A 123 -3.71 -7.97 -3.41
CA LEU A 123 -4.28 -9.12 -2.70
C LEU A 123 -3.80 -10.46 -3.28
N GLY A 124 -3.61 -10.55 -4.61
CA GLY A 124 -2.96 -11.69 -5.25
C GLY A 124 -1.55 -11.99 -4.70
N ASN A 125 -0.86 -10.96 -4.18
CA ASN A 125 0.48 -11.02 -3.61
C ASN A 125 0.48 -11.03 -2.06
N ILE A 126 -0.66 -11.23 -1.40
CA ILE A 126 -0.80 -11.18 0.07
C ILE A 126 0.13 -12.15 0.81
N ARG A 127 0.49 -13.28 0.19
CA ARG A 127 1.45 -14.26 0.76
C ARG A 127 2.81 -13.64 1.04
N ARG A 128 3.21 -12.63 0.26
CA ARG A 128 4.48 -11.91 0.42
C ARG A 128 4.34 -10.69 1.34
N ALA A 129 3.13 -10.34 1.76
CA ALA A 129 2.91 -9.16 2.59
C ALA A 129 3.58 -9.33 3.96
N ARG A 130 4.40 -8.35 4.31
CA ARG A 130 4.95 -8.13 5.65
C ARG A 130 4.15 -7.08 6.40
N SER A 131 3.77 -6.01 5.71
CA SER A 131 2.89 -4.97 6.25
C SER A 131 1.68 -4.84 5.34
N LEU A 132 0.50 -4.69 5.93
CA LEU A 132 -0.73 -4.34 5.23
C LEU A 132 -1.38 -3.15 5.93
N VAL A 133 -1.55 -2.06 5.17
CA VAL A 133 -2.34 -0.91 5.58
C VAL A 133 -3.61 -0.88 4.74
N ILE A 134 -4.76 -0.77 5.38
CA ILE A 134 -6.06 -0.61 4.74
C ILE A 134 -6.64 0.70 5.27
N ASP A 135 -6.71 1.70 4.41
CA ASP A 135 -7.34 2.98 4.65
C ASP A 135 -8.57 3.07 3.76
N ALA A 136 -9.71 2.69 4.31
CA ALA A 136 -10.96 2.54 3.57
C ALA A 136 -12.17 2.61 4.52
N ASN A 137 -13.29 3.12 4.02
CA ASN A 137 -14.59 3.07 4.67
C ASN A 137 -15.11 1.62 4.71
N ALA A 138 -16.14 1.36 5.53
CA ALA A 138 -16.67 0.00 5.67
C ALA A 138 -17.20 -0.56 4.36
N ASP A 139 -17.88 0.26 3.56
CA ASP A 139 -18.47 -0.21 2.31
C ASP A 139 -17.40 -0.74 1.35
N ALA A 140 -16.27 -0.03 1.22
CA ALA A 140 -15.11 -0.51 0.49
C ALA A 140 -14.52 -1.78 1.10
N ILE A 141 -14.40 -1.89 2.43
CA ILE A 141 -13.89 -3.12 3.07
C ILE A 141 -14.81 -4.32 2.80
N ILE A 142 -16.13 -4.12 2.85
CA ILE A 142 -17.12 -5.16 2.52
C ILE A 142 -16.98 -5.57 1.05
N LYS A 143 -16.92 -4.59 0.14
CA LYS A 143 -16.68 -4.84 -1.29
C LYS A 143 -15.38 -5.59 -1.52
N LEU A 144 -14.30 -5.22 -0.82
CA LEU A 144 -13.01 -5.90 -0.90
C LEU A 144 -13.06 -7.33 -0.40
N ALA A 145 -13.76 -7.58 0.71
CA ALA A 145 -13.97 -8.92 1.24
C ALA A 145 -14.73 -9.79 0.23
N ALA A 146 -15.84 -9.28 -0.33
CA ALA A 146 -16.64 -9.96 -1.34
C ALA A 146 -15.84 -10.23 -2.63
N LEU A 147 -15.08 -9.23 -3.10
CA LEU A 147 -14.20 -9.37 -4.28
C LEU A 147 -13.12 -10.42 -4.05
N ALA A 148 -12.49 -10.42 -2.88
CA ALA A 148 -11.45 -11.39 -2.56
C ALA A 148 -12.00 -12.82 -2.46
N GLU A 149 -13.20 -12.99 -1.91
CA GLU A 149 -13.88 -14.28 -1.84
C GLU A 149 -14.24 -14.79 -3.23
N TYR A 150 -14.92 -13.97 -4.03
CA TYR A 150 -15.33 -14.30 -5.40
C TYR A 150 -14.14 -14.72 -6.28
N ASN A 151 -12.98 -14.08 -6.10
CA ASN A 151 -11.78 -14.35 -6.89
C ASN A 151 -10.82 -15.38 -6.25
N GLY A 152 -11.20 -16.02 -5.14
CA GLY A 152 -10.35 -17.01 -4.48
C GLY A 152 -9.01 -16.44 -3.96
N LEU A 153 -9.01 -15.16 -3.57
CA LEU A 153 -7.85 -14.44 -3.02
C LEU A 153 -7.70 -14.62 -1.52
N ALA A 154 -8.62 -15.33 -0.86
CA ALA A 154 -8.49 -15.80 0.51
C ALA A 154 -7.28 -16.73 0.64
N ARG A 155 -6.11 -16.14 0.89
CA ARG A 155 -4.83 -16.85 0.97
C ARG A 155 -4.16 -16.52 2.30
N PRO A 156 -3.50 -17.50 2.93
CA PRO A 156 -2.70 -17.24 4.13
C PRO A 156 -1.70 -16.11 3.90
N ALA A 157 -1.47 -15.30 4.93
CA ALA A 157 -0.44 -14.26 4.93
C ALA A 157 0.66 -14.63 5.94
N PRO A 158 1.52 -15.62 5.62
CA PRO A 158 2.46 -16.22 6.57
C PRO A 158 3.60 -15.27 7.00
N HIS A 159 3.85 -14.21 6.23
CA HIS A 159 4.89 -13.21 6.50
C HIS A 159 4.36 -11.93 7.14
N LEU A 160 3.04 -11.81 7.35
CA LEU A 160 2.44 -10.57 7.82
C LEU A 160 2.83 -10.32 9.27
N GLU A 161 3.53 -9.21 9.51
CA GLU A 161 4.01 -8.76 10.82
C GLU A 161 3.19 -7.57 11.35
N SER A 162 2.71 -6.71 10.44
CA SER A 162 1.97 -5.50 10.77
C SER A 162 0.69 -5.40 9.96
N LEU A 163 -0.43 -5.15 10.64
CA LEU A 163 -1.73 -4.89 10.05
C LEU A 163 -2.28 -3.58 10.64
N LYS A 164 -2.56 -2.61 9.78
CA LYS A 164 -3.20 -1.36 10.15
C LYS A 164 -4.48 -1.18 9.36
N ILE A 165 -5.58 -0.90 10.05
CA ILE A 165 -6.87 -0.62 9.43
C ILE A 165 -7.34 0.74 9.96
N VAL A 166 -7.58 1.65 9.02
CA VAL A 166 -8.06 3.00 9.27
C VAL A 166 -9.43 3.10 8.61
N PHE A 167 -10.45 3.37 9.42
CA PHE A 167 -11.78 3.70 8.92
C PHE A 167 -11.91 5.22 8.85
N SER A 168 -12.43 5.73 7.73
CA SER A 168 -12.65 7.17 7.52
C SER A 168 -13.95 7.68 8.14
N GLU A 169 -14.86 6.78 8.52
CA GLU A 169 -16.19 7.10 9.03
C GLU A 169 -16.52 6.27 10.28
N VAL A 170 -17.23 6.89 11.23
CA VAL A 170 -17.68 6.22 12.45
C VAL A 170 -18.81 5.27 12.09
N LEU A 171 -18.51 3.98 12.14
CA LEU A 171 -19.48 2.93 11.86
C LEU A 171 -20.09 2.37 13.14
N GLY A 172 -21.30 1.85 13.01
CA GLY A 172 -21.88 0.93 13.99
C GLY A 172 -21.03 -0.34 14.14
N PRO A 173 -21.41 -1.25 15.05
CA PRO A 173 -20.63 -2.46 15.31
C PRO A 173 -20.47 -3.29 14.03
N PHE A 174 -19.24 -3.35 13.49
CA PHE A 174 -18.89 -4.17 12.33
C PHE A 174 -18.02 -5.34 12.80
N ASN A 175 -18.26 -6.54 12.29
CA ASN A 175 -17.36 -7.68 12.51
C ASN A 175 -16.27 -7.67 11.44
N LEU A 176 -15.02 -7.41 11.85
CA LEU A 176 -13.87 -7.44 10.96
C LEU A 176 -13.53 -8.88 10.58
N GLN A 177 -14.29 -9.42 9.63
CA GLN A 177 -13.86 -10.59 8.89
C GLN A 177 -12.91 -10.09 7.81
N LEU A 178 -11.65 -10.53 7.87
CA LEU A 178 -10.66 -10.31 6.81
C LEU A 178 -10.49 -11.62 6.03
N PRO A 179 -11.51 -12.07 5.28
CA PRO A 179 -11.49 -13.38 4.62
C PRO A 179 -10.30 -13.51 3.66
N PHE A 180 -9.83 -12.39 3.09
CA PHE A 180 -8.68 -12.36 2.20
C PHE A 180 -7.35 -12.77 2.85
N LEU A 181 -7.22 -12.79 4.19
CA LEU A 181 -6.03 -13.26 4.89
C LEU A 181 -6.01 -14.79 5.10
N GLY A 182 -7.05 -15.51 4.68
CA GLY A 182 -7.13 -16.96 4.78
C GLY A 182 -7.06 -17.51 6.22
N GLY A 183 -7.33 -16.66 7.22
CA GLY A 183 -7.37 -17.02 8.64
C GLY A 183 -6.01 -17.34 9.31
N ILE A 184 -4.88 -17.25 8.59
CA ILE A 184 -3.57 -17.65 9.10
C ILE A 184 -2.58 -16.48 8.95
N VAL A 185 -2.27 -15.84 10.08
CA VAL A 185 -1.32 -14.72 10.21
C VAL A 185 -0.32 -14.97 11.35
N PRO A 186 0.50 -16.03 11.26
CA PRO A 186 1.31 -16.55 12.36
C PRO A 186 2.37 -15.57 12.86
N LYS A 187 2.81 -14.62 12.03
CA LYS A 187 3.85 -13.65 12.38
C LYS A 187 3.30 -12.30 12.83
N LEU A 188 1.97 -12.13 12.92
CA LEU A 188 1.39 -10.84 13.22
C LEU A 188 1.78 -10.40 14.63
N ARG A 189 2.48 -9.27 14.71
CA ARG A 189 2.99 -8.68 15.95
C ARG A 189 2.35 -7.33 16.24
N HIS A 190 1.96 -6.59 15.20
CA HIS A 190 1.42 -5.26 15.32
C HIS A 190 0.04 -5.21 14.67
N LEU A 191 -0.98 -4.86 15.46
CA LEU A 191 -2.33 -4.63 15.00
C LEU A 191 -2.75 -3.23 15.43
N SER A 192 -3.13 -2.41 14.47
CA SER A 192 -3.64 -1.07 14.71
C SER A 192 -5.00 -0.91 14.05
N LEU A 193 -6.02 -0.63 14.86
CA LEU A 193 -7.40 -0.42 14.43
C LEU A 193 -7.80 1.00 14.85
N HIS A 194 -8.02 1.86 13.87
CA HIS A 194 -8.46 3.24 14.09
C HIS A 194 -9.92 3.40 13.72
N GLU A 195 -10.70 4.02 14.62
CA GLU A 195 -12.13 4.29 14.45
C GLU A 195 -13.00 3.01 14.42
N TYR A 196 -12.61 2.02 15.23
CA TYR A 196 -13.20 0.69 15.20
C TYR A 196 -13.81 0.26 16.54
N SER A 197 -14.92 -0.49 16.48
CA SER A 197 -15.55 -1.17 17.62
C SER A 197 -15.37 -2.68 17.48
N LEU A 198 -14.47 -3.27 18.28
CA LEU A 198 -14.30 -4.72 18.36
C LEU A 198 -15.53 -5.36 18.99
N HIS A 199 -16.35 -6.03 18.20
CA HIS A 199 -17.29 -6.99 18.74
C HIS A 199 -16.54 -8.30 19.01
N TYR A 200 -16.53 -8.76 20.26
CA TYR A 200 -15.94 -10.04 20.66
C TYR A 200 -16.80 -11.20 20.12
N SER A 201 -16.70 -11.50 18.84
CA SER A 201 -17.13 -12.80 18.31
C SER A 201 -15.97 -13.76 18.41
N ASN A 202 -16.19 -14.94 19.02
CA ASN A 202 -15.39 -16.16 19.29
C ASN A 202 -14.12 -16.53 18.45
N HIS A 203 -13.46 -15.63 17.74
CA HIS A 203 -12.25 -15.85 16.94
C HIS A 203 -11.00 -15.47 17.74
N THR A 204 -10.78 -16.14 18.87
CA THR A 204 -9.64 -15.92 19.78
C THR A 204 -8.29 -16.42 19.24
N PHE A 205 -8.23 -16.98 18.04
CA PHE A 205 -7.04 -17.69 17.54
C PHE A 205 -6.21 -16.94 16.50
N LEU A 206 -6.63 -15.77 16.01
CA LEU A 206 -5.92 -15.07 14.93
C LEU A 206 -4.61 -14.42 15.39
N PHE A 207 -4.43 -14.13 16.68
CA PHE A 207 -3.41 -13.19 17.16
C PHE A 207 -2.50 -13.77 18.25
N SER A 208 -2.11 -15.04 18.14
CA SER A 208 -1.30 -15.72 19.16
C SER A 208 0.09 -15.09 19.38
N ASN A 209 0.61 -14.30 18.43
CA ASN A 209 1.93 -13.66 18.49
C ASN A 209 1.87 -12.13 18.59
N LEU A 210 0.72 -11.56 18.92
CA LEU A 210 0.53 -10.11 18.96
C LEU A 210 1.34 -9.49 20.10
N ARG A 211 2.12 -8.46 19.78
CA ARG A 211 2.99 -7.72 20.71
C ARG A 211 2.55 -6.28 20.92
N SER A 212 1.83 -5.73 19.95
CA SER A 212 1.35 -4.36 19.94
C SER A 212 -0.07 -4.36 19.43
N LEU A 213 -0.97 -3.83 20.26
CA LEU A 213 -2.36 -3.58 19.91
C LEU A 213 -2.64 -2.09 20.12
N GLU A 214 -2.96 -1.40 19.04
CA GLU A 214 -3.40 -0.01 19.07
C GLU A 214 -4.88 0.03 18.68
N LEU A 215 -5.70 0.52 19.60
CA LEU A 215 -7.11 0.79 19.35
C LEU A 215 -7.30 2.28 19.55
N SER A 216 -7.70 2.98 18.48
CA SER A 216 -8.16 4.35 18.62
C SER A 216 -9.61 4.42 18.20
N CYS A 217 -10.39 5.21 18.93
CA CYS A 217 -11.79 5.45 18.63
C CYS A 217 -12.01 6.95 18.71
N ARG A 218 -12.73 7.53 17.74
CA ARG A 218 -13.19 8.93 17.85
C ARG A 218 -14.36 9.09 18.83
N SER A 219 -14.83 8.02 19.45
CA SER A 219 -15.89 8.08 20.45
C SER A 219 -15.43 8.90 21.66
N THR A 220 -16.22 9.91 22.01
CA THR A 220 -16.13 10.64 23.28
C THR A 220 -16.46 9.76 24.50
N HIS A 221 -16.81 8.49 24.28
CA HIS A 221 -17.24 7.53 25.30
C HIS A 221 -16.42 6.22 25.19
N CYS A 222 -15.10 6.30 25.37
CA CYS A 222 -14.27 5.11 25.54
C CYS A 222 -14.40 4.59 26.98
N HIS A 223 -15.29 3.62 27.22
CA HIS A 223 -15.24 2.85 28.46
C HIS A 223 -13.95 2.02 28.47
N ARG A 224 -13.09 2.27 29.47
CA ARG A 224 -11.86 1.52 29.76
C ARG A 224 -12.12 0.01 29.69
N LEU A 225 -11.49 -0.65 28.71
CA LEU A 225 -11.30 -2.09 28.71
C LEU A 225 -9.82 -2.38 28.96
N VAL A 226 -9.45 -2.42 30.23
CA VAL A 226 -8.27 -3.14 30.71
C VAL A 226 -8.75 -3.96 31.91
N LYS A 227 -8.69 -5.28 31.79
CA LYS A 227 -8.61 -6.22 32.91
C LYS A 227 -7.31 -6.96 32.78
#